data_AF-A0A838EUJ9-F1
#
_entry.id   AF-A0A838EUJ9-F1
#
_cell.length_a   1.000
_cell.length_b   1.000
_cell.length_c   1.000
_cell.angle_alpha   90.00
_cell.angle_beta   90.00
_cell.angle_gamma   90.00
#
_symmetry.space_group_name_H-M   'P 1'
#
loop_
_entity.id
_entity.type
_entity.pdbx_description
1 polymer ?
#
loop_
_entity_poly.entity_id
_entity_poly.type
_entity_poly.pdbx_seq_one_letter_code
_entity_poly.pdbx_strand_id
1 'polypeptide(L)'
;MTDKISVGQCIRLLNYVDRFDDFLAKPGMTGVVTSVKEDAIVAKMNQPLSDNPDYQAAIEAEWGNCIHWYPIDIPPDPERGFEGLSMTALEDFLSDCELIDCLPA
;
A
#
# COMPACT_ATOMS: atom_id res chain seq x y z
N MET A 1 -21.67 -0.17 5.52
CA MET A 1 -21.10 -0.78 4.30
C MET A 1 -19.60 -0.93 4.53
N THR A 2 -19.20 -1.70 5.53
CA THR A 2 -17.84 -1.66 6.08
C THR A 2 -17.26 -3.07 6.26
N ASP A 3 -17.82 -4.06 5.56
CA ASP A 3 -17.49 -5.47 5.68
C ASP A 3 -16.42 -5.94 4.67
N LYS A 4 -15.76 -5.04 3.93
CA LYS A 4 -14.90 -5.46 2.81
C LYS A 4 -13.45 -5.74 3.19
N ILE A 5 -12.89 -5.11 4.23
CA ILE A 5 -11.46 -5.26 4.58
C ILE A 5 -11.32 -5.24 6.10
N SER A 6 -10.46 -6.11 6.62
CA SER A 6 -10.15 -6.21 8.04
C SER A 6 -8.65 -6.25 8.28
N VAL A 7 -8.23 -5.85 9.48
CA VAL A 7 -6.84 -6.07 9.92
C VAL A 7 -6.58 -7.57 9.99
N GLY A 8 -5.44 -8.00 9.47
CA GLY A 8 -5.09 -9.42 9.28
C GLY A 8 -5.49 -9.98 7.91
N GLN A 9 -6.22 -9.23 7.09
CA GLN A 9 -6.55 -9.65 5.73
C GLN A 9 -5.29 -9.72 4.86
N CYS A 10 -5.07 -10.85 4.20
CA CYS A 10 -4.01 -10.98 3.22
C CYS A 10 -4.43 -10.39 1.88
N ILE A 11 -3.46 -9.78 1.21
CA ILE A 11 -3.62 -9.12 -0.08
C ILE A 11 -2.60 -9.61 -1.10
N ARG A 12 -2.94 -9.45 -2.37
CA ARG A 12 -2.01 -9.47 -3.50
C ARG A 12 -2.17 -8.19 -4.30
N LEU A 13 -1.05 -7.56 -4.66
CA LEU A 13 -1.09 -6.41 -5.55
C LEU A 13 -1.42 -6.82 -6.98
N LEU A 14 -2.34 -6.10 -7.61
CA LEU A 14 -2.74 -6.24 -9.00
C LEU A 14 -1.98 -5.27 -9.89
N ASN A 15 -1.69 -4.08 -9.38
CA ASN A 15 -1.01 -3.01 -10.11
C ASN A 15 0.35 -2.71 -9.48
N TYR A 16 1.15 -1.94 -10.21
CA TYR A 16 2.26 -1.23 -9.59
C TYR A 16 1.69 -0.14 -8.67
N VAL A 17 2.19 -0.06 -7.45
CA VAL A 17 1.78 0.97 -6.49
C VAL A 17 2.96 1.89 -6.24
N ASP A 18 2.89 3.09 -6.83
CA ASP A 18 3.89 4.15 -6.69
C ASP A 18 3.76 4.84 -5.33
N ARG A 19 4.87 4.97 -4.59
CA ARG A 19 4.94 5.82 -3.39
C ARG A 19 6.32 6.47 -3.23
N PHE A 20 6.45 7.71 -3.71
CA PHE A 20 7.68 8.52 -3.72
C PHE A 20 8.73 8.05 -4.73
N ASP A 21 9.55 9.00 -5.20
CA ASP A 21 10.34 9.07 -6.45
C ASP A 21 11.11 7.83 -6.95
N ASP A 22 11.15 6.69 -6.26
CA ASP A 22 11.82 5.45 -6.74
C ASP A 22 11.22 4.14 -6.15
N PHE A 23 10.10 4.21 -5.43
CA PHE A 23 9.49 3.04 -4.78
C PHE A 23 8.33 2.53 -5.62
N LEU A 24 8.43 1.26 -6.00
CA LEU A 24 7.44 0.61 -6.85
C LEU A 24 7.13 -0.78 -6.33
N ALA A 25 6.08 -0.91 -5.52
CA ALA A 25 5.57 -2.22 -5.18
C ALA A 25 5.01 -2.88 -6.44
N LYS A 26 5.47 -4.10 -6.74
CA LYS A 26 5.21 -4.79 -8.02
C LYS A 26 3.93 -5.64 -7.94
N PRO A 27 3.21 -5.81 -9.07
CA PRO A 27 2.13 -6.78 -9.16
C PRO A 27 2.57 -8.18 -8.70
N GLY A 28 1.68 -8.89 -8.03
CA GLY A 28 1.92 -10.23 -7.48
C GLY A 28 2.55 -10.26 -6.09
N MET A 29 3.11 -9.15 -5.60
CA MET A 29 3.57 -9.06 -4.21
C MET A 29 2.40 -9.25 -3.25
N THR A 30 2.68 -9.87 -2.11
CA THR A 30 1.67 -10.19 -1.10
C THR A 30 1.98 -9.47 0.20
N GLY A 31 0.92 -9.19 0.96
CA GLY A 31 1.05 -8.52 2.25
C GLY A 31 -0.14 -8.79 3.14
N VAL A 32 -0.13 -8.16 4.31
CA VAL A 32 -1.18 -8.25 5.31
C VAL A 32 -1.61 -6.86 5.72
N VAL A 33 -2.92 -6.60 5.71
CA VAL A 33 -3.49 -5.36 6.21
C VAL A 33 -3.22 -5.25 7.70
N THR A 34 -2.51 -4.21 8.12
CA THR A 34 -2.14 -3.95 9.51
C THR A 34 -2.98 -2.83 10.14
N SER A 35 -3.56 -1.95 9.32
CA SER A 35 -4.44 -0.88 9.79
C SER A 35 -5.55 -0.58 8.79
N VAL A 36 -6.77 -0.40 9.29
CA VAL A 36 -7.91 0.12 8.54
C VAL A 36 -8.50 1.26 9.37
N LYS A 37 -8.37 2.47 8.87
CA LYS A 37 -8.94 3.71 9.42
C LYS A 37 -9.79 4.38 8.36
N GLU A 38 -10.60 5.35 8.77
CA GLU A 38 -11.49 6.11 7.88
C GLU A 38 -10.71 6.83 6.77
N ASP A 39 -9.49 7.26 7.08
CA ASP A 39 -8.62 8.07 6.23
C ASP A 39 -7.38 7.31 5.73
N ALA A 40 -7.19 6.05 6.11
CA ALA A 40 -6.00 5.31 5.73
C ALA A 40 -6.20 3.80 5.78
N ILE A 41 -5.67 3.09 4.78
CA ILE A 41 -5.49 1.65 4.82
C ILE A 41 -3.99 1.37 4.72
N VAL A 42 -3.48 0.47 5.55
CA VAL A 42 -2.05 0.15 5.59
C VAL A 42 -1.89 -1.36 5.49
N ALA A 43 -1.01 -1.82 4.60
CA ALA A 43 -0.63 -3.21 4.49
C ALA A 43 0.89 -3.37 4.56
N LYS A 44 1.35 -4.32 5.37
CA LYS A 44 2.75 -4.71 5.44
C LYS A 44 3.04 -5.76 4.39
N MET A 45 4.03 -5.51 3.54
CA MET A 45 4.39 -6.41 2.45
C MET A 45 5.34 -7.50 2.94
N ASN A 46 5.19 -8.71 2.38
CA ASN A 46 6.00 -9.88 2.73
C ASN A 46 7.34 -9.89 1.99
N GLN A 47 7.39 -9.24 0.83
CA GLN A 47 8.60 -9.13 0.01
C GLN A 47 9.23 -7.72 0.16
N PRO A 48 10.53 -7.57 -0.13
CA PRO A 48 11.20 -6.27 -0.23
C PRO A 48 10.54 -5.40 -1.30
N LEU A 49 10.40 -4.11 -1.01
CA LEU A 49 9.78 -3.12 -1.90
C LEU A 49 10.80 -2.44 -2.82
N SER A 50 12.09 -2.67 -2.56
CA SER A 50 13.21 -2.24 -3.40
C SER A 50 14.17 -3.40 -3.64
N ASP A 51 14.68 -3.52 -4.88
CA ASP A 51 15.77 -4.44 -5.23
C ASP A 51 17.14 -3.89 -4.76
N ASN A 52 17.24 -2.59 -4.45
CA ASN A 52 18.42 -1.98 -3.86
C ASN A 52 18.38 -2.13 -2.33
N PRO A 53 19.39 -2.78 -1.70
CA PRO A 53 19.39 -3.07 -0.27
C PRO A 53 19.49 -1.83 0.63
N ASP A 54 20.20 -0.78 0.19
CA ASP A 54 20.34 0.45 0.99
C ASP A 54 19.01 1.22 1.03
N TYR A 55 18.32 1.27 -0.11
CA TYR A 55 16.98 1.85 -0.17
C TYR A 55 15.94 0.98 0.56
N GLN A 56 16.04 -0.35 0.47
CA GLN A 56 15.17 -1.25 1.23
C GLN A 56 15.35 -1.04 2.74
N ALA A 57 16.58 -0.86 3.22
CA ALA A 57 16.84 -0.57 4.63
C ALA A 57 16.21 0.76 5.07
N ALA A 58 16.26 1.80 4.22
CA ALA A 58 15.59 3.07 4.48
C ALA A 58 14.06 2.91 4.53
N ILE A 59 13.47 2.17 3.59
CA ILE A 59 12.03 1.85 3.56
C ILE A 59 11.60 1.12 4.82
N GLU A 60 12.38 0.12 5.27
CA GLU A 60 12.08 -0.61 6.50
C GLU A 60 12.20 0.27 7.74
N ALA A 61 13.20 1.13 7.81
CA ALA A 61 13.43 2.03 8.94
C ALA A 61 12.33 3.09 9.07
N GLU A 62 11.89 3.67 7.95
CA GLU A 62 10.91 4.76 7.95
C GLU A 62 9.47 4.26 7.93
N TRP A 63 9.17 3.21 7.15
CA TRP A 63 7.81 2.78 6.83
C TRP A 63 7.52 1.32 7.23
N GLY A 64 8.50 0.60 7.78
CA GLY A 64 8.31 -0.77 8.26
C GLY A 64 7.94 -1.78 7.17
N ASN A 65 8.33 -1.53 5.91
CA ASN A 65 7.93 -2.29 4.72
C ASN A 65 6.41 -2.26 4.47
N CYS A 66 5.75 -1.14 4.77
CA CYS A 66 4.32 -0.97 4.59
C CYS A 66 3.98 -0.12 3.36
N ILE A 67 2.89 -0.47 2.69
CA ILE A 67 2.19 0.37 1.72
C ILE A 67 0.99 0.98 2.42
N HIS A 68 0.80 2.28 2.19
CA HIS A 68 -0.28 3.05 2.77
C HIS A 68 -1.13 3.61 1.64
N TRP A 69 -2.45 3.53 1.76
CA TRP A 69 -3.43 4.16 0.88
C TRP A 69 -4.13 5.28 1.65
N TYR A 70 -4.24 6.47 1.04
CA TYR A 70 -4.74 7.69 1.66
C TYR A 70 -5.65 8.44 0.66
N PRO A 71 -6.75 9.08 1.10
CA PRO A 71 -7.57 9.93 0.24
C PRO A 71 -6.85 11.25 -0.09
N ILE A 72 -7.19 11.84 -1.24
CA ILE A 72 -6.63 13.10 -1.76
C ILE A 72 -6.75 14.29 -0.82
N ASP A 73 -7.79 14.35 0.01
CA ASP A 73 -8.13 15.54 0.79
C ASP A 73 -7.18 15.83 1.98
N ILE A 74 -6.10 15.05 2.12
CA ILE A 74 -4.94 15.36 2.96
C ILE A 74 -3.79 15.68 1.99
N PRO A 75 -3.49 16.96 1.70
CA PRO A 75 -2.74 17.32 0.51
C PRO A 75 -1.29 16.84 0.59
N PRO A 76 -0.79 16.03 -0.37
CA PRO A 76 0.62 16.01 -0.67
C PRO A 76 0.93 17.26 -1.50
N ASP A 77 1.84 18.07 -0.97
CA ASP A 77 2.65 19.08 -1.66
C ASP A 77 2.23 19.48 -3.10
N PRO A 78 1.74 20.72 -3.35
CA PRO A 78 1.34 21.19 -4.67
C PRO A 78 2.47 21.23 -5.71
N GLU A 79 3.74 21.02 -5.32
CA GLU A 79 4.87 20.96 -6.24
C GLU A 79 5.03 19.59 -6.92
N ARG A 80 4.44 18.52 -6.37
CA ARG A 80 4.41 17.20 -7.02
C ARG A 80 3.04 16.97 -7.64
N GLY A 81 2.94 17.23 -8.94
CA GLY A 81 1.78 16.84 -9.74
C GLY A 81 1.59 15.33 -9.71
N PHE A 82 0.77 14.84 -8.78
CA PHE A 82 0.36 13.44 -8.74
C PHE A 82 -0.90 13.27 -9.60
N GLU A 83 -0.71 12.96 -10.87
CA GLU A 83 -1.79 12.46 -11.74
C GLU A 83 -2.10 11.01 -11.34
N GLY A 84 -3.31 10.73 -10.86
CA GLY A 84 -3.79 9.35 -10.62
C GLY A 84 -4.50 9.07 -9.30
N LEU A 85 -4.75 10.08 -8.46
CA LEU A 85 -5.29 9.85 -7.11
C LEU A 85 -6.84 9.64 -7.12
N SER A 86 -7.37 8.77 -6.24
CA SER A 86 -8.84 8.60 -6.04
C SER A 86 -9.41 9.38 -4.85
N MET A 87 -10.74 9.48 -4.79
CA MET A 87 -11.47 10.20 -3.74
C MET A 87 -11.40 9.53 -2.36
N THR A 88 -11.10 8.22 -2.27
CA THR A 88 -11.08 7.49 -0.99
C THR A 88 -9.98 6.42 -0.93
N ALA A 89 -9.30 6.27 0.21
CA ALA A 89 -8.28 5.22 0.40
C ALA A 89 -8.80 3.79 0.13
N LEU A 90 -10.11 3.57 0.32
CA LEU A 90 -10.75 2.28 0.09
C LEU A 90 -10.84 1.94 -1.41
N GLU A 91 -11.13 2.92 -2.27
CA GLU A 91 -11.26 2.69 -3.71
C GLU A 91 -9.91 2.36 -4.33
N ASP A 92 -8.85 3.12 -3.99
CA ASP A 92 -7.49 2.83 -4.45
C ASP A 92 -7.04 1.44 -3.99
N PHE A 93 -7.24 1.14 -2.69
CA PHE A 93 -6.88 -0.17 -2.18
C PHE A 93 -7.60 -1.30 -2.92
N LEU A 94 -8.91 -1.17 -3.18
CA LEU A 94 -9.68 -2.21 -3.88
C LEU A 94 -9.35 -2.29 -5.38
N SER A 95 -8.82 -1.22 -5.96
CA SER A 95 -8.30 -1.20 -7.33
C SER A 95 -6.93 -1.88 -7.42
N ASP A 96 -6.08 -1.65 -6.41
CA ASP A 96 -4.71 -2.14 -6.38
C ASP A 96 -4.57 -3.55 -5.81
N CYS A 97 -5.53 -4.01 -5.02
CA CYS A 97 -5.40 -5.24 -4.24
C CYS A 97 -6.50 -6.25 -4.54
N GLU A 98 -6.09 -7.50 -4.74
CA GLU A 98 -6.94 -8.68 -4.59
C GLU A 98 -6.86 -9.14 -3.12
N LEU A 99 -8.02 -9.39 -2.50
CA LEU A 99 -8.07 -10.05 -1.20
C LEU A 99 -7.85 -11.56 -1.39
N ILE A 100 -6.86 -12.11 -0.69
CA ILE A 100 -6.50 -13.52 -0.79
C ILE A 100 -6.57 -14.19 0.59
N ASP A 101 -6.69 -15.51 0.60
CA ASP A 101 -6.47 -16.28 1.81
C ASP A 101 -5.00 -16.19 2.23
N CYS A 102 -4.77 -16.01 3.53
CA CYS A 102 -3.42 -16.06 4.06
C CYS A 102 -2.84 -17.46 3.85
N LEU A 103 -1.78 -17.55 3.06
CA LEU A 103 -1.01 -18.79 2.97
C LEU A 103 -0.41 -19.08 4.36
N PRO A 104 -0.37 -20.36 4.79
CA PRO A 104 0.33 -20.72 6.01
C PRO A 104 1.80 -20.29 5.89
N ALA A 105 2.27 -19.57 6.90
CA ALA A 105 3.64 -19.11 7.03
C ALA A 105 4.65 -20.27 7.09
#